data_AF-A0A0G3H124-F1
#
_entry.id   AF-A0A0G3H124-F1
#
_cell.length_a   1.000
_cell.length_b   1.000
_cell.length_c   1.000
_cell.angle_alpha   90.00
_cell.angle_beta   90.00
_cell.angle_gamma   90.00
#
_symmetry.space_group_name_H-M   'P 1'
#
loop_
_entity.id
_entity.type
_entity.pdbx_description
1 polymer ?
#
loop_
_entity_poly.entity_id
_entity_poly.type
_entity_poly.pdbx_seq_one_letter_code
_entity_poly.pdbx_strand_id
1 'polypeptide(L)'
;MVGGSGVFVNLIVAFLSKKIAGWGWGITEHDVFINLLGTQFNIRWYHVFMTIAFVVANTWNYQLNRMWTFKSSSVSWLRGFFPFLTTGILAFLVSQLIATLLMNPTSPMALSSELFDDSTGFRTKFYWATLIAIFFSMPVNFILNKLWTFRKQPQTKLVVHTDPVG
;
A
#
# COMPACT_ATOMS: atom_id res chain seq x y z
N MET A 1 -15.58 6.05 -5.77
CA MET A 1 -14.84 5.24 -4.78
C MET A 1 -13.50 5.93 -4.51
N VAL A 2 -13.22 6.35 -3.28
CA VAL A 2 -11.99 7.11 -2.93
C VAL A 2 -10.71 6.25 -3.07
N GLY A 3 -10.83 4.91 -3.08
CA GLY A 3 -9.70 3.98 -3.13
C GLY A 3 -8.93 3.90 -4.46
N GLY A 4 -9.51 4.31 -5.59
CA GLY A 4 -8.84 4.22 -6.90
C GLY A 4 -7.66 5.18 -7.05
N SER A 5 -7.78 6.41 -6.52
CA SER A 5 -6.72 7.42 -6.64
C SER A 5 -5.43 7.04 -5.89
N GLY A 6 -5.56 6.33 -4.77
CA GLY A 6 -4.41 5.82 -4.01
C GLY A 6 -3.56 4.83 -4.79
N VAL A 7 -4.14 4.06 -5.71
CA VAL A 7 -3.38 3.14 -6.58
C VAL A 7 -2.47 3.93 -7.51
N PHE A 8 -3.00 4.99 -8.14
CA PHE A 8 -2.20 5.86 -9.02
C PHE A 8 -1.10 6.57 -8.25
N VAL A 9 -1.39 7.13 -7.06
CA VAL A 9 -0.39 7.75 -6.20
C VAL A 9 0.70 6.74 -5.83
N ASN A 10 0.32 5.51 -5.48
CA ASN A 10 1.29 4.46 -5.16
C ASN A 10 2.24 4.19 -6.32
N LEU A 11 1.71 3.94 -7.53
CA LEU A 11 2.52 3.66 -8.71
C LEU A 11 3.46 4.82 -9.07
N ILE A 12 2.97 6.06 -8.99
CA ILE A 12 3.78 7.27 -9.23
C ILE A 12 4.91 7.36 -8.21
N VAL A 13 4.61 7.17 -6.92
CA VAL A 13 5.64 7.26 -5.86
C VAL A 13 6.65 6.13 -5.98
N ALA A 14 6.24 4.91 -6.35
CA ALA A 14 7.17 3.80 -6.61
C ALA A 14 8.10 4.12 -7.78
N PHE A 15 7.55 4.64 -8.88
CA PHE A 15 8.31 5.11 -10.05
C PHE A 15 9.33 6.20 -9.66
N LEU A 16 8.88 7.24 -8.95
CA LEU A 16 9.73 8.35 -8.54
C LEU A 16 10.81 7.88 -7.55
N SER A 17 10.48 7.02 -6.60
CA SER A 17 11.44 6.47 -5.64
C SER A 17 12.56 5.72 -6.35
N LYS A 18 12.23 4.84 -7.31
CA LYS A 18 13.23 4.16 -8.15
C LYS A 18 14.09 5.17 -8.91
N LYS A 19 13.48 6.14 -9.59
CA LYS A 19 14.20 7.10 -10.43
C LYS A 19 15.13 7.99 -9.63
N ILE A 20 14.66 8.51 -8.50
CA ILE A 20 15.46 9.36 -7.60
C ILE A 20 16.62 8.56 -7.00
N ALA A 21 16.37 7.32 -6.56
CA ALA A 21 17.43 6.46 -6.02
C ALA A 21 18.50 6.13 -7.08
N GLY A 22 18.07 5.81 -8.30
CA GLY A 22 18.96 5.54 -9.43
C GLY A 22 19.78 6.77 -9.86
N TRP A 23 19.16 7.95 -9.95
CA TRP A 23 19.87 9.18 -10.33
C TRP A 23 20.74 9.76 -9.22
N GLY A 24 20.32 9.65 -7.97
CA GLY A 24 21.04 10.20 -6.82
C GLY A 24 22.22 9.34 -6.40
N TRP A 25 22.06 8.02 -6.40
CA TRP A 25 23.03 7.09 -5.80
C TRP A 25 23.35 5.87 -6.66
N GLY A 26 22.83 5.77 -7.89
CA GLY A 26 23.03 4.59 -8.74
C GLY A 26 22.33 3.33 -8.24
N ILE A 27 21.39 3.47 -7.31
CA ILE A 27 20.69 2.35 -6.67
C ILE A 27 19.58 1.84 -7.58
N THR A 28 19.56 0.53 -7.80
CA THR A 28 18.53 -0.19 -8.56
C THR A 28 17.57 -0.93 -7.64
N GLU A 29 16.40 -1.30 -8.17
CA GLU A 29 15.38 -2.11 -7.48
C GLU A 29 15.90 -3.48 -7.02
N HIS A 30 16.92 -4.00 -7.70
CA HIS A 30 17.49 -5.33 -7.46
C HIS A 30 18.57 -5.30 -6.39
N ASP A 31 19.13 -4.14 -6.05
CA ASP A 31 20.21 -4.06 -5.09
C ASP A 31 19.75 -4.50 -3.69
N VAL A 32 20.67 -5.06 -2.92
CA VAL A 32 20.43 -5.46 -1.54
C VAL A 32 20.39 -4.20 -0.67
N PHE A 33 19.30 -4.02 0.07
CA PHE A 33 19.19 -2.97 1.08
C PHE A 33 19.74 -3.46 2.43
N ILE A 34 19.25 -4.63 2.89
CA ILE A 34 19.78 -5.29 4.08
C ILE A 34 19.70 -6.81 3.93
N ASN A 35 20.75 -7.49 4.38
CA ASN A 35 20.79 -8.94 4.48
C ASN A 35 20.14 -9.39 5.79
N LEU A 36 19.28 -10.41 5.73
CA LEU A 36 18.62 -10.94 6.91
C LEU A 36 19.57 -11.86 7.67
N LEU A 37 20.27 -11.32 8.67
CA LEU A 37 21.05 -12.07 9.66
C LEU A 37 22.08 -13.05 9.07
N GLY A 38 22.72 -12.71 7.95
CA GLY A 38 23.70 -13.56 7.26
C GLY A 38 23.10 -14.67 6.41
N THR A 39 21.78 -14.69 6.21
CA THR A 39 21.11 -15.70 5.38
C THR A 39 21.13 -15.32 3.90
N GLN A 40 20.73 -16.25 3.03
CA GLN A 40 20.50 -15.98 1.60
C GLN A 40 19.34 -15.00 1.34
N PHE A 41 18.51 -14.72 2.33
CA PHE A 41 17.36 -13.83 2.19
C PHE A 41 17.77 -12.37 2.37
N ASN A 42 17.37 -11.55 1.42
CA ASN A 42 17.74 -10.14 1.36
C ASN A 42 16.48 -9.28 1.21
N ILE A 43 16.37 -8.25 2.04
CA ILE A 43 15.48 -7.14 1.73
C ILE A 43 16.22 -6.32 0.67
N ARG A 44 15.62 -6.26 -0.52
CA ARG A 44 16.12 -5.48 -1.66
C ARG A 44 15.44 -4.10 -1.73
N TRP A 45 16.04 -3.18 -2.46
CA TRP A 45 15.57 -1.80 -2.59
C TRP A 45 14.15 -1.66 -3.14
N TYR A 46 13.65 -2.60 -3.96
CA TYR A 46 12.24 -2.59 -4.36
C TYR A 46 11.27 -2.62 -3.16
N HIS A 47 11.61 -3.33 -2.07
CA HIS A 47 10.78 -3.34 -0.85
C HIS A 47 10.72 -1.95 -0.22
N VAL A 48 11.85 -1.24 -0.21
CA VAL A 48 11.95 0.12 0.32
C VAL A 48 11.10 1.07 -0.53
N PHE A 49 11.22 1.01 -1.85
CA PHE A 49 10.43 1.84 -2.77
C PHE A 49 8.92 1.60 -2.61
N MET A 50 8.50 0.34 -2.50
CA MET A 50 7.10 0.00 -2.25
C MET A 50 6.62 0.46 -0.87
N THR A 51 7.49 0.43 0.16
CA THR A 51 7.16 0.94 1.50
C THR A 51 6.90 2.44 1.46
N ILE A 52 7.76 3.21 0.80
CA ILE A 52 7.59 4.65 0.61
C ILE A 52 6.27 4.92 -0.14
N ALA A 53 6.04 4.21 -1.24
CA ALA A 53 4.82 4.31 -2.02
C ALA A 53 3.54 4.01 -1.22
N PHE A 54 3.58 2.97 -0.38
CA PHE A 54 2.49 2.63 0.51
C PHE A 54 2.20 3.74 1.52
N VAL A 55 3.21 4.26 2.22
CA VAL A 55 3.01 5.29 3.24
C VAL A 55 2.41 6.55 2.60
N VAL A 56 2.93 7.00 1.46
CA VAL A 56 2.42 8.19 0.77
C VAL A 56 0.99 7.96 0.26
N ALA A 57 0.72 6.83 -0.39
CA ALA A 57 -0.62 6.50 -0.89
C ALA A 57 -1.64 6.29 0.24
N ASN A 58 -1.24 5.68 1.35
CA ASN A 58 -2.10 5.50 2.52
C ASN A 58 -2.42 6.86 3.16
N THR A 59 -1.43 7.76 3.28
CA THR A 59 -1.62 9.13 3.74
C THR A 59 -2.56 9.92 2.82
N TRP A 60 -2.38 9.79 1.50
CA TRP A 60 -3.29 10.39 0.51
C TRP A 60 -4.73 9.90 0.68
N ASN A 61 -4.92 8.58 0.82
CA ASN A 61 -6.23 7.99 1.06
C ASN A 61 -6.85 8.46 2.39
N TYR A 62 -6.06 8.56 3.46
CA TYR A 62 -6.54 9.09 4.75
C TYR A 62 -6.99 10.53 4.61
N GLN A 63 -6.19 11.38 3.96
CA GLN A 63 -6.49 12.78 3.77
C GLN A 63 -7.77 12.98 2.96
N LEU A 64 -7.95 12.24 1.86
CA LEU A 64 -9.19 12.29 1.08
C LEU A 64 -10.40 11.82 1.88
N ASN A 65 -10.30 10.72 2.62
CA ASN A 65 -11.39 10.24 3.49
C ASN A 65 -11.75 11.28 4.56
N ARG A 66 -10.78 11.94 5.17
CA ARG A 66 -11.01 13.01 6.15
C ARG A 66 -11.66 14.23 5.50
N MET A 67 -11.16 14.66 4.34
CA MET A 67 -11.65 15.84 3.64
C MET A 67 -13.04 15.67 3.04
N TRP A 68 -13.47 14.44 2.71
CA TRP A 68 -14.76 14.22 2.05
C TRP A 68 -15.74 13.43 2.89
N THR A 69 -15.35 12.25 3.35
CA THR A 69 -16.24 11.31 4.06
C THR A 69 -16.44 11.67 5.53
N PHE A 70 -15.40 12.19 6.20
CA PHE A 70 -15.41 12.51 7.63
C PHE A 70 -15.16 14.00 7.92
N LYS A 71 -15.69 14.89 7.07
CA LYS A 71 -15.47 16.35 7.15
C LYS A 71 -15.68 16.97 8.53
N SER A 72 -16.64 16.44 9.30
CA SER A 72 -17.02 16.93 10.63
C SER A 72 -16.30 16.22 11.79
N SER A 73 -15.28 15.41 11.53
CA SER A 73 -14.59 14.65 12.58
C SER A 73 -13.85 15.58 13.56
N SER A 74 -14.20 15.51 14.84
CA SER A 74 -13.50 16.17 15.94
C SER A 74 -12.20 15.47 16.34
N VAL A 75 -11.89 14.30 15.76
CA VAL A 75 -10.66 13.56 16.04
C VAL A 75 -9.48 14.25 15.39
N SER A 76 -8.41 14.51 16.16
CA SER A 76 -7.15 15.07 15.62
C SER A 76 -6.59 14.23 14.47
N TRP A 77 -5.90 14.85 13.52
CA TRP A 77 -5.35 14.18 12.33
C TRP A 77 -4.51 12.94 12.68
N LEU A 78 -3.53 13.07 13.59
CA LEU A 78 -2.63 11.97 13.97
C LEU A 78 -3.36 10.79 14.64
N ARG A 79 -4.30 11.07 15.56
CA ARG A 79 -5.08 10.01 16.24
C ARG A 79 -5.96 9.20 15.28
N GLY A 80 -6.40 9.79 14.16
CA GLY A 80 -7.13 9.06 13.12
C GLY A 80 -6.19 8.37 12.11
N PHE A 81 -5.04 8.98 11.83
CA PHE A 81 -4.08 8.48 10.85
C PHE A 81 -3.46 7.14 11.24
N PHE A 82 -2.95 6.99 12.47
CA PHE A 82 -2.28 5.74 12.86
C PHE A 82 -3.20 4.51 12.81
N PRO A 83 -4.45 4.55 13.33
CA PRO A 83 -5.40 3.46 13.12
C PRO A 83 -5.62 3.14 11.63
N PHE A 84 -5.80 4.17 10.78
CA PHE A 84 -5.97 4.00 9.34
C PHE A 84 -4.73 3.39 8.65
N LEU A 85 -3.53 3.79 9.09
CA LEU A 85 -2.28 3.22 8.61
C LEU A 85 -2.16 1.76 9.01
N THR A 86 -2.45 1.43 10.28
CA THR A 86 -2.33 0.06 10.81
C THR A 86 -3.23 -0.94 10.10
N THR A 87 -4.45 -0.55 9.70
CA THR A 87 -5.31 -1.43 8.90
C THR A 87 -4.73 -1.67 7.51
N GLY A 88 -4.02 -0.69 6.94
CA GLY A 88 -3.33 -0.81 5.66
C GLY A 88 -2.08 -1.69 5.68
N ILE A 89 -1.40 -1.84 6.83
CA ILE A 89 -0.13 -2.59 6.94
C ILE A 89 -0.30 -4.04 6.52
N LEU A 90 -1.38 -4.72 6.91
CA LEU A 90 -1.58 -6.12 6.54
C LEU A 90 -1.72 -6.32 5.02
N ALA A 91 -2.48 -5.46 4.35
CA ALA A 91 -2.59 -5.48 2.89
C ALA A 91 -1.24 -5.17 2.23
N PHE A 92 -0.47 -4.25 2.83
CA PHE A 92 0.89 -3.95 2.39
C PHE A 92 1.84 -5.14 2.53
N LEU A 93 1.78 -5.89 3.62
CA LEU A 93 2.59 -7.11 3.80
C LEU A 93 2.27 -8.17 2.73
N VAL A 94 1.00 -8.31 2.35
CA VAL A 94 0.62 -9.17 1.23
C VAL A 94 1.20 -8.64 -0.09
N SER A 95 1.16 -7.33 -0.30
CA SER A 95 1.79 -6.69 -1.47
C SER A 95 3.29 -6.97 -1.51
N GLN A 96 4.00 -6.89 -0.37
CA GLN A 96 5.42 -7.26 -0.28
C GLN A 96 5.66 -8.72 -0.61
N LEU A 97 4.87 -9.64 -0.07
CA LEU A 97 4.99 -11.07 -0.35
C LEU A 97 4.83 -11.38 -1.83
N ILE A 98 3.78 -10.82 -2.46
CA ILE A 98 3.52 -11.03 -3.88
C ILE A 98 4.65 -10.43 -4.72
N ALA A 99 5.08 -9.20 -4.43
CA ALA A 99 6.20 -8.59 -5.14
C ALA A 99 7.47 -9.44 -5.02
N THR A 100 7.75 -10.02 -3.85
CA THR A 100 8.89 -10.93 -3.67
C THR A 100 8.78 -12.20 -4.50
N LEU A 101 7.60 -12.78 -4.60
CA LEU A 101 7.37 -13.95 -5.45
C LEU A 101 7.51 -13.62 -6.95
N LEU A 102 7.15 -12.41 -7.36
CA LEU A 102 7.24 -11.96 -8.75
C LEU A 102 8.66 -11.48 -9.13
N MET A 103 9.40 -10.89 -8.19
CA MET A 103 10.73 -10.31 -8.43
C MET A 103 11.86 -11.34 -8.26
N ASN A 104 11.67 -12.37 -7.44
CA ASN A 104 12.70 -13.39 -7.22
C ASN A 104 12.80 -14.35 -8.43
N PRO A 105 13.92 -14.39 -9.18
CA PRO A 105 14.04 -15.24 -10.37
C PRO A 105 13.99 -16.74 -10.08
N THR A 106 14.25 -17.18 -8.84
CA THR A 106 14.13 -18.59 -8.44
C THR A 106 12.71 -18.97 -8.02
N SER A 107 11.80 -18.00 -7.97
CA SER A 107 10.38 -18.23 -7.65
C SER A 107 9.66 -18.85 -8.85
N PRO A 108 8.78 -19.85 -8.65
CA PRO A 108 7.93 -20.39 -9.71
C PRO A 108 7.01 -19.35 -10.35
N MET A 109 6.72 -18.26 -9.63
CA MET A 109 5.85 -17.16 -10.09
C MET A 109 6.66 -15.93 -10.55
N ALA A 110 7.97 -16.07 -10.75
CA ALA A 110 8.80 -14.97 -11.20
C ALA A 110 8.27 -14.40 -12.53
N LEU A 111 8.21 -13.08 -12.62
CA LEU A 111 7.98 -12.43 -13.91
C LEU A 111 9.16 -12.74 -14.84
N SER A 112 8.89 -13.02 -16.11
CA SER A 112 9.94 -13.35 -17.10
C SER A 112 10.94 -12.19 -17.22
N SER A 113 12.23 -12.48 -17.04
CA SER A 113 13.30 -11.51 -17.26
C SER A 113 13.54 -11.24 -18.75
N GLU A 114 13.05 -12.09 -19.65
CA GLU A 114 13.15 -11.86 -21.10
C GLU A 114 12.14 -10.80 -21.56
N LEU A 115 10.93 -10.83 -21.00
CA LEU A 115 9.90 -9.82 -21.29
C LEU A 115 10.16 -8.52 -20.52
N PHE A 116 10.54 -8.65 -19.25
CA PHE A 116 10.79 -7.52 -18.35
C PHE A 116 12.29 -7.40 -18.06
N ASP A 117 13.03 -6.95 -19.07
CA ASP A 117 14.48 -6.80 -19.08
C ASP A 117 14.99 -5.43 -18.58
N ASP A 118 14.09 -4.62 -18.02
CA ASP A 118 14.36 -3.28 -17.51
C ASP A 118 14.89 -2.26 -18.57
N SER A 119 14.87 -2.61 -19.86
CA SER A 119 15.36 -1.75 -20.96
C SER A 119 14.56 -0.47 -21.17
N THR A 120 13.27 -0.50 -20.81
CA THR A 120 12.35 0.64 -20.92
C THR A 120 11.45 0.70 -19.70
N GLY A 121 10.71 1.81 -19.54
CA GLY A 121 9.72 1.94 -18.46
C GLY A 121 8.68 0.81 -18.49
N PHE A 122 8.13 0.47 -19.66
CA PHE A 122 7.16 -0.62 -19.80
C PHE A 122 7.75 -2.01 -19.63
N ARG A 123 9.07 -2.18 -19.79
CA ARG A 123 9.76 -3.45 -19.54
C ARG A 123 10.41 -3.51 -18.16
N THR A 124 10.16 -2.52 -17.31
CA THR A 124 10.66 -2.52 -15.93
C THR A 124 9.88 -3.54 -15.09
N LYS A 125 10.53 -4.63 -14.66
CA LYS A 125 9.90 -5.72 -13.91
C LYS A 125 9.26 -5.24 -12.61
N PHE A 126 9.96 -4.33 -11.91
CA PHE A 126 9.50 -3.74 -10.66
C PHE A 126 8.12 -3.06 -10.77
N TYR A 127 7.83 -2.37 -11.88
CA TYR A 127 6.57 -1.65 -12.04
C TYR A 127 5.39 -2.62 -12.18
N TRP A 128 5.59 -3.71 -12.92
CA TRP A 128 4.58 -4.76 -13.07
C TRP A 128 4.38 -5.57 -11.79
N ALA A 129 5.47 -5.91 -11.10
CA ALA A 129 5.38 -6.57 -9.80
C ALA A 129 4.59 -5.71 -8.81
N THR A 130 4.85 -4.40 -8.77
CA THR A 130 4.11 -3.45 -7.92
C THR A 130 2.63 -3.39 -8.31
N LEU A 131 2.31 -3.27 -9.60
CA LEU A 131 0.93 -3.21 -10.09
C LEU A 131 0.14 -4.48 -9.73
N ILE A 132 0.71 -5.65 -9.99
CA ILE A 132 0.08 -6.94 -9.69
C ILE A 132 -0.09 -7.11 -8.17
N ALA A 133 0.94 -6.76 -7.39
CA ALA A 133 0.87 -6.82 -5.94
C ALA A 133 -0.25 -5.92 -5.38
N ILE A 134 -0.43 -4.71 -5.92
CA ILE A 134 -1.55 -3.83 -5.55
C ILE A 134 -2.88 -4.50 -5.88
N PHE A 135 -3.02 -5.04 -7.11
CA PHE A 135 -4.24 -5.71 -7.56
C PHE A 135 -4.70 -6.80 -6.58
N PHE A 136 -3.79 -7.65 -6.12
CA PHE A 136 -4.10 -8.71 -5.14
C PHE A 136 -4.25 -8.19 -3.70
N SER A 137 -3.56 -7.12 -3.32
CA SER A 137 -3.68 -6.55 -1.97
C SER A 137 -5.02 -5.87 -1.72
N MET A 138 -5.66 -5.33 -2.76
CA MET A 138 -6.93 -4.59 -2.64
C MET A 138 -8.08 -5.46 -2.10
N PRO A 139 -8.36 -6.66 -2.65
CA PRO A 139 -9.35 -7.58 -2.07
C PRO A 139 -9.05 -7.96 -0.63
N VAL A 140 -7.77 -8.20 -0.31
CA VAL A 140 -7.35 -8.54 1.05
C VAL A 140 -7.65 -7.39 2.01
N ASN A 141 -7.31 -6.15 1.62
CA ASN A 141 -7.63 -4.97 2.42
C ASN A 141 -9.13 -4.84 2.67
N PHE A 142 -9.97 -5.11 1.67
CA PHE A 142 -11.42 -5.10 1.81
C PHE A 142 -11.92 -6.16 2.80
N ILE A 143 -11.45 -7.41 2.66
CA ILE A 143 -11.83 -8.52 3.54
C ILE A 143 -11.40 -8.23 4.98
N LEU A 144 -10.19 -7.73 5.19
CA LEU A 144 -9.68 -7.39 6.53
C LEU A 144 -10.49 -6.28 7.19
N ASN A 145 -10.76 -5.20 6.47
CA ASN A 145 -11.61 -4.13 6.99
C ASN A 145 -13.01 -4.65 7.32
N LYS A 146 -13.59 -5.52 6.48
CA LYS A 146 -14.89 -6.13 6.72
C LYS A 146 -14.90 -7.03 7.96
N LEU A 147 -13.89 -7.88 8.13
CA LEU A 147 -13.83 -8.90 9.18
C LEU A 147 -13.32 -8.37 10.51
N TRP A 148 -12.53 -7.29 10.54
CA TRP A 148 -11.97 -6.75 11.75
C TRP A 148 -12.61 -5.40 12.12
N THR A 149 -12.46 -4.39 11.27
CA THR A 149 -12.91 -3.00 11.54
C THR A 149 -14.43 -2.91 11.69
N PHE A 150 -15.20 -3.69 10.92
CA PHE A 150 -16.67 -3.65 10.92
C PHE A 150 -17.34 -4.82 11.63
N ARG A 151 -16.59 -5.66 12.37
CA ARG A 151 -17.16 -6.90 12.92
C ARG A 151 -18.29 -6.67 13.93
N LYS A 152 -18.31 -5.54 14.66
CA LYS A 152 -19.44 -5.05 15.47
C LYS A 152 -19.25 -3.55 15.75
N GLN A 153 -19.95 -2.67 15.03
CA GLN A 153 -20.32 -1.38 15.63
C GLN A 153 -21.66 -1.58 16.32
N PRO A 154 -21.77 -1.37 17.65
CA PRO A 154 -23.09 -1.28 18.28
C PRO A 154 -23.83 -0.14 17.59
N GLN A 155 -25.01 -0.43 17.06
CA GLN A 155 -25.93 0.60 16.60
C GLN A 155 -26.12 1.58 17.76
N THR A 156 -25.54 2.77 17.69
CA THR A 156 -25.81 3.82 18.67
C THR A 156 -27.31 4.11 18.53
N LYS A 157 -28.12 3.61 19.47
CA LYS A 157 -29.55 3.88 19.50
C LYS A 157 -29.71 5.40 19.49
N LEU A 158 -30.21 5.96 18.40
CA LEU A 158 -30.70 7.33 18.38
C LEU A 158 -31.88 7.38 19.35
N VAL A 159 -31.67 7.95 20.54
CA VAL A 159 -32.78 8.31 21.42
C VAL A 159 -33.47 9.47 20.73
N VAL A 160 -34.56 9.17 20.03
CA VAL A 160 -35.45 10.20 19.47
C VAL A 160 -36.10 10.88 20.67
N HIS A 161 -35.67 12.11 20.97
CA HIS A 161 -36.37 12.97 21.90
C HIS A 161 -37.66 13.39 21.20
N THR A 162 -38.79 12.78 21.56
CA THR A 162 -40.11 13.30 21.18
C THR A 162 -40.43 14.44 22.13
N ASP A 163 -40.53 15.66 21.60
CA ASP A 163 -41.06 16.79 22.35
C ASP A 163 -42.54 16.53 22.71
N PRO A 164 -43.00 16.91 23.91
CA PRO A 164 -44.40 16.75 24.29
C PRO A 164 -45.27 17.65 23.40
N VAL A 165 -46.25 17.04 22.75
CA VAL A 165 -47.28 17.75 21.99
C VAL A 165 -48.10 18.56 22.99
N GLY A 166 -47.95 19.88 22.95
CA GLY A 166 -48.80 20.83 23.68
C GLY A 166 -50.16 21.01 23.03
#